data_AF-A0A7J7PCR2-F1
#
_entry.id   AF-A0A7J7PCR2-F1
#
_cell.length_a   1.000
_cell.length_b   1.000
_cell.length_c   1.000
_cell.angle_alpha   90.00
_cell.angle_beta   90.00
_cell.angle_gamma   90.00
#
_symmetry.space_group_name_H-M   'P 1'
#
loop_
_entity.id
_entity.type
_entity.pdbx_description
1 polymer ?
#
loop_
_entity_poly.entity_id
_entity_poly.type
_entity_poly.pdbx_seq_one_letter_code
_entity_poly.pdbx_strand_id
1 'polypeptide(L)'
;ASQPGVESRGSGAALLLDMLKPADIEHVRQCLQTAGADLRDLQLPGAPAAAVEALQQLRQQQQELLAALQGAHRDVCGLLALEAAERLAPNYTSSSSGGQTAAARAAAAAKRPQLDRVAFLGELPRQLEQFGVAVCCQLPIAWWCCNPACKQLQGVSEQALVAGRGCVCAGCRTARFCSRACLEQCWKHQHRRVCKRIAAAQQA
;
A
#
# COMPACT_ATOMS: atom_id res chain seq x y z
N ALA A 1 -9.37 52.85 -6.73
CA ALA A 1 -8.37 52.10 -5.94
C ALA A 1 -9.00 50.79 -5.52
N SER A 2 -8.78 49.74 -6.31
CA SER A 2 -9.35 48.41 -6.09
C SER A 2 -8.42 47.63 -5.17
N GLN A 3 -8.96 47.12 -4.06
CA GLN A 3 -8.21 46.27 -3.14
C GLN A 3 -7.92 44.89 -3.79
N PRO A 4 -6.71 44.34 -3.66
CA PRO A 4 -6.43 42.98 -4.11
C PRO A 4 -7.11 41.98 -3.17
N GLY A 5 -7.89 41.07 -3.75
CA GLY A 5 -8.52 39.96 -3.03
C GLY A 5 -7.47 39.06 -2.40
N VAL A 6 -7.63 38.80 -1.11
CA VAL A 6 -6.85 37.81 -0.37
C VAL A 6 -7.31 36.44 -0.85
N GLU A 7 -6.57 35.86 -1.80
CA GLU A 7 -6.71 34.44 -2.15
C GLU A 7 -6.35 33.62 -0.92
N SER A 8 -7.39 33.10 -0.25
CA SER A 8 -7.29 32.11 0.80
C SER A 8 -6.54 30.90 0.25
N ARG A 9 -5.24 30.81 0.57
CA ARG A 9 -4.45 29.60 0.35
C ARG A 9 -5.10 28.48 1.15
N GLY A 10 -5.98 27.73 0.49
CA GLY A 10 -6.54 26.49 1.03
C GLY A 10 -5.38 25.65 1.55
N SER A 11 -5.36 25.43 2.86
CA SER A 11 -4.35 24.63 3.54
C SER A 11 -4.28 23.29 2.84
N GLY A 12 -3.09 22.86 2.38
CA GLY A 12 -2.92 21.57 1.67
C GLY A 12 -3.45 20.36 2.46
N ALA A 13 -3.66 20.50 3.77
CA ALA A 13 -4.37 19.53 4.60
C ALA A 13 -5.84 19.31 4.19
N ALA A 14 -6.55 20.35 3.75
CA ALA A 14 -7.95 20.24 3.31
C ALA A 14 -8.08 19.40 2.03
N LEU A 15 -7.16 19.56 1.08
CA LEU A 15 -7.13 18.74 -0.15
C LEU A 15 -6.83 17.27 0.12
N LEU A 16 -6.02 16.96 1.14
CA LEU A 16 -5.72 15.58 1.54
C LEU A 16 -6.88 14.91 2.29
N LEU A 17 -7.58 15.66 3.14
CA LEU A 17 -8.76 15.17 3.86
C LEU A 17 -9.94 14.88 2.92
N ASP A 18 -10.08 15.62 1.81
CA ASP A 18 -11.11 15.36 0.80
C ASP A 18 -10.84 14.07 -0.01
N MET A 19 -9.56 13.69 -0.19
CA MET A 19 -9.19 12.51 -0.98
C MET A 19 -9.13 11.20 -0.17
N LEU A 20 -8.93 11.27 1.15
CA LEU A 20 -8.70 10.08 1.98
C LEU A 20 -9.64 10.08 3.18
N LYS A 21 -10.81 9.44 3.01
CA LYS A 21 -11.81 9.37 4.08
C LYS A 21 -11.37 8.34 5.13
N PRO A 22 -11.65 8.56 6.42
CA PRO A 22 -11.41 7.55 7.46
C PRO A 22 -11.98 6.17 7.11
N ALA A 23 -13.17 6.16 6.48
CA ALA A 23 -13.83 4.95 6.02
C ALA A 23 -13.00 4.18 4.96
N ASP A 24 -12.27 4.88 4.08
CA ASP A 24 -11.43 4.24 3.07
C ASP A 24 -10.21 3.57 3.71
N ILE A 25 -9.57 4.26 4.67
CA ILE A 25 -8.44 3.71 5.43
C ILE A 25 -8.88 2.47 6.21
N GLU A 26 -10.04 2.55 6.85
CA GLU A 26 -10.62 1.45 7.60
C GLU A 26 -10.97 0.26 6.70
N HIS A 27 -11.51 0.52 5.51
CA HIS A 27 -11.79 -0.51 4.52
C HIS A 27 -10.50 -1.20 4.06
N VAL A 28 -9.46 -0.45 3.71
CA VAL A 28 -8.16 -1.00 3.32
C VAL A 28 -7.55 -1.83 4.46
N ARG A 29 -7.67 -1.35 5.71
CA ARG A 29 -7.23 -2.07 6.90
C ARG A 29 -7.96 -3.41 7.03
N GLN A 30 -9.28 -3.42 6.85
CA GLN A 30 -10.08 -4.63 6.90
C GLN A 30 -9.68 -5.62 5.79
N CYS A 31 -9.50 -5.16 4.56
CA CYS A 31 -9.02 -5.99 3.45
C CYS A 31 -7.66 -6.61 3.76
N LEU A 32 -6.72 -5.83 4.32
CA LEU A 32 -5.40 -6.30 4.66
C LEU A 32 -5.43 -7.31 5.82
N GLN A 33 -6.35 -7.16 6.77
CA GLN A 33 -6.57 -8.15 7.83
C GLN A 33 -7.09 -9.47 7.29
N THR A 34 -8.08 -9.43 6.39
CA THR A 34 -8.60 -10.62 5.71
C THR A 34 -7.49 -11.33 4.95
N ALA A 35 -6.71 -10.59 4.14
CA ALA A 35 -5.57 -11.16 3.43
C ALA A 35 -4.53 -11.81 4.38
N GLY A 36 -4.35 -11.27 5.59
CA GLY A 36 -3.51 -11.89 6.62
C GLY A 36 -4.04 -13.17 7.22
N ALA A 37 -5.37 -13.32 7.30
CA ALA A 37 -5.98 -14.59 7.65
C ALA A 37 -5.65 -15.63 6.58
N ASP A 38 -5.82 -15.29 5.31
CA ASP A 38 -5.52 -16.20 4.20
C ASP A 38 -4.03 -16.57 4.13
N LEU A 39 -3.13 -15.61 4.38
CA LEU A 39 -1.68 -15.85 4.47
C LEU A 39 -1.27 -16.74 5.66
N ARG A 40 -2.14 -16.95 6.66
CA ARG A 40 -1.83 -17.85 7.77
C ARG A 40 -1.90 -19.32 7.36
N ASP A 41 -2.88 -19.64 6.52
CA ASP A 41 -3.16 -21.00 6.09
C ASP A 41 -2.51 -21.34 4.73
N LEU A 42 -1.98 -20.32 4.05
CA LEU A 42 -1.33 -20.46 2.76
C LEU A 42 -0.06 -21.32 2.81
N GLN A 43 -0.01 -22.34 1.96
CA GLN A 43 1.20 -23.13 1.72
C GLN A 43 1.87 -22.68 0.42
N LEU A 44 3.09 -22.16 0.53
CA LEU A 44 3.86 -21.74 -0.64
C LEU A 44 4.57 -22.94 -1.28
N PRO A 45 4.60 -23.03 -2.62
CA PRO A 45 5.32 -24.10 -3.29
C PRO A 45 6.84 -23.93 -3.16
N GLY A 46 7.54 -25.06 -3.07
CA GLY A 46 8.99 -25.11 -3.02
C GLY A 46 9.54 -25.71 -1.72
N ALA A 47 10.86 -25.59 -1.53
CA ALA A 47 11.54 -26.17 -0.37
C ALA A 47 10.95 -25.62 0.95
N PRO A 48 10.64 -26.48 1.94
CA PRO A 48 9.82 -26.09 3.11
C PRO A 48 10.44 -24.94 3.90
N ALA A 49 11.75 -24.97 4.16
CA ALA A 49 12.43 -23.90 4.90
C ALA A 49 12.32 -22.53 4.20
N ALA A 50 12.59 -22.49 2.89
CA ALA A 50 12.52 -21.26 2.10
C ALA A 50 11.06 -20.81 1.84
N ALA A 51 10.10 -21.74 1.87
CA ALA A 51 8.68 -21.42 1.79
C ALA A 51 8.20 -20.76 3.10
N VAL A 52 8.61 -21.30 4.25
CA VAL A 52 8.33 -20.71 5.57
C VAL A 52 8.96 -19.32 5.70
N GLU A 53 10.21 -19.15 5.31
CA GLU A 53 10.89 -17.85 5.37
C GLU A 53 10.16 -16.79 4.52
N ALA A 54 9.79 -17.13 3.29
CA ALA A 54 9.06 -16.21 2.42
C ALA A 54 7.67 -15.85 2.97
N LEU A 55 6.98 -16.82 3.58
CA LEU A 55 5.69 -16.56 4.21
C LEU A 55 5.83 -15.68 5.45
N GLN A 56 6.91 -15.87 6.23
CA GLN A 56 7.24 -15.02 7.37
C GLN A 56 7.54 -13.59 6.93
N GLN A 57 8.28 -13.40 5.84
CA GLN A 57 8.55 -12.07 5.26
C GLN A 57 7.25 -11.36 4.83
N LEU A 58 6.33 -12.08 4.17
CA LEU A 58 5.02 -11.51 3.80
C LEU A 58 4.20 -11.11 5.03
N ARG A 59 4.18 -11.95 6.08
CA ARG A 59 3.47 -11.64 7.32
C ARG A 59 4.07 -10.43 8.04
N GLN A 60 5.40 -10.32 8.07
CA GLN A 60 6.08 -9.17 8.65
C GLN A 60 5.70 -7.87 7.91
N GLN A 61 5.80 -7.88 6.58
CA GLN A 61 5.41 -6.73 5.75
C GLN A 61 3.93 -6.35 5.95
N GLN A 62 3.05 -7.34 6.06
CA GLN A 62 1.62 -7.14 6.32
C GLN A 62 1.38 -6.48 7.68
N GLN A 63 2.09 -6.90 8.74
CA GLN A 63 1.98 -6.30 10.07
C GLN A 63 2.46 -4.84 10.09
N GLU A 64 3.55 -4.55 9.40
CA GLU A 64 4.07 -3.18 9.26
C GLU A 64 3.06 -2.27 8.56
N LEU A 65 2.44 -2.75 7.48
CA LEU A 65 1.37 -2.04 6.78
C LEU A 65 0.12 -1.83 7.63
N LEU A 66 -0.27 -2.82 8.44
CA LEU A 66 -1.40 -2.67 9.36
C LEU A 66 -1.12 -1.62 10.44
N ALA A 67 0.08 -1.65 11.03
CA ALA A 67 0.49 -0.66 12.02
C ALA A 67 0.52 0.76 11.42
N ALA A 68 1.03 0.88 10.19
CA ALA A 68 1.02 2.11 9.41
C ALA A 68 -0.39 2.65 9.17
N LEU A 69 -1.31 1.80 8.69
CA LEU A 69 -2.72 2.16 8.46
C LEU A 69 -3.43 2.59 9.75
N GLN A 70 -3.16 1.91 10.87
CA GLN A 70 -3.70 2.30 12.18
C GLN A 70 -3.15 3.65 12.66
N GLY A 71 -1.88 3.94 12.41
CA GLY A 71 -1.29 5.26 12.64
C GLY A 71 -2.00 6.33 11.81
N ALA A 72 -2.08 6.11 10.49
CA ALA A 72 -2.75 6.99 9.55
C ALA A 72 -4.22 7.27 9.92
N HIS A 73 -4.98 6.22 10.26
CA HIS A 73 -6.39 6.37 10.66
C HIS A 73 -6.55 7.22 11.92
N ARG A 74 -5.75 6.97 12.96
CA ARG A 74 -5.77 7.79 14.19
C ARG A 74 -5.44 9.25 13.89
N ASP A 75 -4.49 9.48 12.99
CA ASP A 75 -4.05 10.82 12.63
C ASP A 75 -5.12 11.58 11.84
N VAL A 76 -5.75 10.97 10.84
CA VAL A 76 -6.84 11.58 10.07
C VAL A 76 -8.04 11.89 10.97
N CYS A 77 -8.44 10.94 11.83
CA CYS A 77 -9.50 11.18 12.80
C CYS A 77 -9.16 12.31 13.79
N GLY A 78 -7.90 12.40 14.23
CA GLY A 78 -7.43 13.48 15.09
C GLY A 78 -7.49 14.85 14.42
N LEU A 79 -7.11 14.94 13.15
CA LEU A 79 -7.19 16.18 12.37
C LEU A 79 -8.65 16.63 12.18
N LEU A 80 -9.54 15.72 11.81
CA LEU A 80 -10.96 16.00 11.67
C LEU A 80 -11.60 16.46 13.00
N ALA A 81 -11.19 15.88 14.12
CA ALA A 81 -11.65 16.28 15.44
C ALA A 81 -11.17 17.70 15.82
N LEU A 82 -9.92 18.05 15.49
CA LEU A 82 -9.39 19.39 15.71
C LEU A 82 -10.11 20.44 14.86
N GLU A 83 -10.36 20.16 13.58
CA GLU A 83 -11.12 21.05 12.70
C GLU A 83 -12.57 21.23 13.19
N ALA A 84 -13.21 20.16 13.66
CA ALA A 84 -14.54 20.24 14.26
C ALA A 84 -14.54 21.10 15.53
N ALA A 85 -13.52 20.95 16.39
CA ALA A 85 -13.38 21.75 17.60
C ALA A 85 -13.15 23.24 17.31
N GLU A 86 -12.35 23.57 16.30
CA GLU A 86 -12.11 24.95 15.87
C GLU A 86 -13.38 25.61 15.30
N ARG A 87 -14.20 24.86 14.56
CA ARG A 87 -15.51 25.34 14.06
C ARG A 87 -16.53 25.58 15.17
N LEU A 88 -16.44 24.81 16.26
CA LEU A 88 -17.33 24.94 17.41
C LEU A 88 -16.82 25.95 18.46
N ALA A 89 -15.57 26.40 18.34
CA ALA A 89 -15.02 27.39 19.25
C ALA A 89 -15.81 28.70 19.10
N PRO A 90 -16.47 29.18 20.16
CA PRO A 90 -17.21 30.43 20.10
C PRO A 90 -16.23 31.55 19.75
N ASN A 91 -16.67 32.43 18.85
CA ASN A 91 -15.93 33.59 18.37
C ASN A 91 -15.78 34.63 19.50
N TYR A 92 -15.00 34.29 20.54
CA TYR A 92 -14.72 35.16 21.66
C TYR A 92 -13.56 36.06 21.26
N THR A 93 -13.86 37.07 20.44
CA THR A 93 -12.98 38.22 20.19
C THR A 93 -12.81 38.99 21.49
N SER A 94 -11.83 38.60 22.28
CA SER A 94 -11.29 39.42 23.36
C SER A 94 -9.94 39.98 22.96
N SER A 95 -9.97 41.27 22.63
CA SER A 95 -8.81 42.13 22.46
C SER A 95 -7.97 42.15 23.74
N SER A 96 -6.86 41.43 23.77
CA SER A 96 -5.76 41.74 24.70
C SER A 96 -4.41 41.57 24.00
N SER A 97 -3.86 42.70 23.59
CA SER A 97 -2.49 42.88 23.10
C SER A 97 -1.47 42.52 24.19
N GLY A 98 -0.49 41.66 23.88
CA GLY A 98 0.75 41.62 24.67
C GLY A 98 1.47 40.28 24.83
N GLY A 99 0.91 39.15 24.37
CA GLY A 99 1.60 37.86 24.47
C GLY A 99 1.54 37.12 23.15
N GLN A 100 2.68 36.99 22.46
CA GLN A 100 2.84 35.88 21.53
C GLN A 100 2.89 34.61 22.40
N THR A 101 1.72 34.11 22.74
CA THR A 101 1.51 33.12 23.80
C THR A 101 2.08 31.77 23.39
N ALA A 102 2.38 30.94 24.40
CA ALA A 102 2.75 29.54 24.26
C ALA A 102 1.87 28.75 23.27
N ALA A 103 0.63 29.22 22.99
CA ALA A 103 -0.27 28.70 21.97
C ALA A 103 0.31 28.74 20.54
N ALA A 104 1.02 29.81 20.13
CA ALA A 104 1.62 29.89 18.79
C ALA A 104 2.83 28.95 18.65
N ARG A 105 3.61 28.76 19.71
CA ARG A 105 4.71 27.77 19.78
C ARG A 105 4.18 26.33 19.84
N ALA A 106 3.09 26.08 20.56
CA ALA A 106 2.40 24.78 20.59
C ALA A 106 1.78 24.45 19.22
N ALA A 107 1.17 25.42 18.54
CA ALA A 107 0.63 25.25 17.20
C ALA A 107 1.74 25.00 16.15
N ALA A 108 2.89 25.68 16.25
CA ALA A 108 4.05 25.42 15.40
C ALA A 108 4.71 24.06 15.67
N ALA A 109 4.76 23.63 16.95
CA ALA A 109 5.23 22.29 17.33
C ALA A 109 4.28 21.18 16.84
N ALA A 110 2.96 21.43 16.81
CA ALA A 110 1.96 20.53 16.26
C ALA A 110 2.00 20.43 14.72
N LYS A 111 2.45 21.48 14.01
CA LYS A 111 2.58 21.48 12.54
C LYS A 111 3.73 20.62 12.00
N ARG A 112 4.77 20.36 12.80
CA ARG A 112 5.96 19.62 12.39
C ARG A 112 5.71 18.11 12.19
N PRO A 113 5.01 17.39 13.08
CA PRO A 113 4.57 16.03 12.79
C PRO A 113 3.56 15.96 11.63
N GLN A 114 2.85 17.04 11.32
CA GLN A 114 1.86 17.07 10.23
C GLN A 114 2.49 16.92 8.83
N LEU A 115 3.69 17.45 8.59
CA LEU A 115 4.38 17.36 7.29
C LEU A 115 4.96 15.98 7.00
N ASP A 116 5.62 15.34 7.99
CA ASP A 116 6.12 13.97 7.85
C ASP A 116 4.96 12.96 7.67
N ARG A 117 3.80 13.25 8.28
CA ARG A 117 2.58 12.42 8.18
C ARG A 117 1.94 12.47 6.79
N VAL A 118 1.91 13.65 6.17
CA VAL A 118 1.42 13.81 4.79
C VAL A 118 2.33 13.07 3.80
N ALA A 119 3.64 13.13 4.01
CA ALA A 119 4.59 12.38 3.19
C ALA A 119 4.36 10.87 3.31
N PHE A 120 4.06 10.37 4.52
CA PHE A 120 3.77 8.95 4.75
C PHE A 120 2.49 8.47 4.06
N LEU A 121 1.40 9.26 4.15
CA LEU A 121 0.15 8.94 3.44
C LEU A 121 0.34 8.87 1.92
N GLY A 122 1.26 9.67 1.36
CA GLY A 122 1.63 9.61 -0.05
C GLY A 122 2.36 8.32 -0.45
N GLU A 123 3.07 7.67 0.47
CA GLU A 123 3.85 6.45 0.21
C GLU A 123 3.06 5.16 0.43
N LEU A 124 2.01 5.21 1.25
CA LEU A 124 1.15 4.07 1.59
C LEU A 124 0.59 3.31 0.36
N PRO A 125 0.06 3.97 -0.70
CA PRO A 125 -0.39 3.27 -1.90
C PRO A 125 0.71 2.43 -2.55
N ARG A 126 1.94 2.97 -2.59
CA ARG A 126 3.09 2.27 -3.17
C ARG A 126 3.47 1.06 -2.31
N GLN A 127 3.42 1.16 -0.99
CA GLN A 127 3.70 0.02 -0.11
C GLN A 127 2.64 -1.08 -0.23
N LEU A 128 1.37 -0.70 -0.35
CA LEU A 128 0.26 -1.64 -0.58
C LEU A 128 0.41 -2.36 -1.93
N GLU A 129 0.76 -1.63 -2.99
CA GLU A 129 1.05 -2.21 -4.30
C GLU A 129 2.24 -3.18 -4.23
N GLN A 130 3.34 -2.78 -3.59
CA GLN A 130 4.51 -3.63 -3.40
C GLN A 130 4.19 -4.90 -2.62
N PHE A 131 3.33 -4.81 -1.61
CA PHE A 131 2.86 -5.97 -0.86
C PHE A 131 2.02 -6.90 -1.74
N GLY A 132 1.06 -6.37 -2.49
CA GLY A 132 0.26 -7.16 -3.43
C GLY A 132 1.13 -7.86 -4.48
N VAL A 133 2.11 -7.14 -5.04
CA VAL A 133 3.13 -7.67 -5.94
C VAL A 133 3.92 -8.80 -5.27
N ALA A 134 4.38 -8.61 -4.04
CA ALA A 134 5.14 -9.61 -3.29
C ALA A 134 4.33 -10.89 -3.08
N VAL A 135 3.05 -10.78 -2.70
CA VAL A 135 2.12 -11.91 -2.54
C VAL A 135 1.94 -12.64 -3.87
N CYS A 136 1.59 -11.94 -4.95
CA CYS A 136 1.40 -12.53 -6.27
C CYS A 136 2.65 -13.27 -6.77
N CYS A 137 3.84 -12.75 -6.47
CA CYS A 137 5.10 -13.41 -6.84
C CYS A 137 5.31 -14.74 -6.13
N GLN A 138 4.79 -14.92 -4.92
CA GLN A 138 4.94 -16.17 -4.19
C GLN A 138 4.00 -17.27 -4.70
N LEU A 139 2.97 -16.92 -5.47
CA LEU A 139 1.87 -17.78 -5.85
C LEU A 139 1.83 -18.03 -7.36
N PRO A 140 2.55 -19.05 -7.86
CA PRO A 140 2.43 -19.48 -9.24
C PRO A 140 1.10 -20.24 -9.46
N ILE A 141 0.00 -19.50 -9.62
CA ILE A 141 -1.30 -20.08 -9.99
C ILE A 141 -1.27 -20.44 -11.47
N ALA A 142 -1.73 -21.65 -11.81
CA ALA A 142 -1.65 -22.19 -13.17
C ALA A 142 -2.48 -21.43 -14.21
N TRP A 143 -3.45 -20.63 -13.77
CA TRP A 143 -4.45 -20.02 -14.65
C TRP A 143 -4.18 -18.53 -14.93
N TRP A 144 -3.20 -17.92 -14.27
CA TRP A 144 -2.88 -16.50 -14.43
C TRP A 144 -1.43 -16.23 -14.87
N CYS A 145 -1.18 -15.03 -15.38
CA CYS A 145 0.17 -14.60 -15.71
C CYS A 145 0.93 -14.24 -14.42
N CYS A 146 2.07 -14.88 -14.17
CA CYS A 146 2.89 -14.63 -12.99
C CYS A 146 3.68 -13.30 -13.06
N ASN A 147 3.44 -12.44 -14.05
CA ASN A 147 4.00 -11.09 -14.10
C ASN A 147 2.98 -10.11 -13.49
N PRO A 148 3.21 -9.60 -12.27
CA PRO A 148 2.25 -8.70 -11.61
C PRO A 148 2.14 -7.32 -12.30
N ALA A 149 3.11 -6.96 -13.14
CA ALA A 149 3.04 -5.76 -13.98
C ALA A 149 2.31 -6.00 -15.32
N CYS A 150 1.75 -7.19 -15.54
CA CYS A 150 1.05 -7.53 -16.77
C CYS A 150 -0.25 -6.71 -16.87
N LYS A 151 -0.29 -5.74 -17.80
CA LYS A 151 -1.48 -4.93 -18.10
C LYS A 151 -2.37 -5.53 -19.18
N GLN A 152 -1.99 -6.67 -19.77
CA GLN A 152 -2.82 -7.39 -20.74
C GLN A 152 -3.94 -8.14 -20.02
N LEU A 153 -5.01 -7.40 -19.76
CA LEU A 153 -6.30 -7.89 -19.25
C LEU A 153 -7.31 -8.21 -20.37
N GLN A 154 -6.97 -7.82 -21.62
CA GLN A 154 -7.76 -8.19 -22.79
C GLN A 154 -7.61 -9.68 -23.02
N GLY A 155 -8.73 -10.43 -23.06
CA GLY A 155 -9.04 -11.81 -23.47
C GLY A 155 -7.95 -12.87 -23.67
N VAL A 156 -6.73 -12.51 -24.04
CA VAL A 156 -5.60 -13.37 -24.38
C VAL A 156 -4.71 -13.80 -23.23
N SER A 157 -4.64 -13.12 -22.07
CA SER A 157 -3.71 -13.57 -21.02
C SER A 157 -4.16 -14.88 -20.37
N GLU A 158 -5.42 -14.95 -19.94
CA GLU A 158 -6.03 -16.20 -19.47
C GLU A 158 -6.26 -17.19 -20.62
N GLN A 159 -6.79 -16.75 -21.77
CA GLN A 159 -7.01 -17.68 -22.90
C GLN A 159 -5.71 -18.24 -23.47
N ALA A 160 -4.61 -17.50 -23.52
CA ALA A 160 -3.33 -18.07 -23.97
C ALA A 160 -2.82 -19.09 -22.96
N LEU A 161 -3.00 -18.86 -21.66
CA LEU A 161 -2.62 -19.81 -20.62
C LEU A 161 -3.47 -21.08 -20.65
N VAL A 162 -4.79 -20.93 -20.78
CA VAL A 162 -5.76 -22.03 -20.89
C VAL A 162 -5.58 -22.80 -22.21
N ALA A 163 -5.34 -22.12 -23.33
CA ALA A 163 -5.09 -22.74 -24.63
C ALA A 163 -3.66 -23.31 -24.78
N GLY A 164 -2.84 -23.28 -23.72
CA GLY A 164 -1.46 -23.77 -23.76
C GLY A 164 -0.50 -22.96 -24.64
N ARG A 165 -0.91 -21.78 -25.09
CA ARG A 165 -0.12 -20.83 -25.91
C ARG A 165 0.76 -19.88 -25.09
N GLY A 166 0.56 -19.84 -23.77
CA GLY A 166 1.46 -19.15 -22.85
C GLY A 166 2.82 -19.85 -22.74
N CYS A 167 3.81 -19.17 -22.17
CA CYS A 167 5.09 -19.78 -21.87
C CYS A 167 5.16 -20.20 -20.41
N VAL A 168 5.78 -21.36 -20.19
CA VAL A 168 6.08 -21.89 -18.86
C VAL A 168 7.55 -21.65 -18.56
N CYS A 169 7.88 -21.26 -17.33
CA CYS A 169 9.26 -21.12 -16.93
C CYS A 169 9.98 -22.47 -17.01
N ALA A 170 11.03 -22.58 -17.82
CA ALA A 170 11.79 -23.82 -18.01
C ALA A 170 12.47 -24.30 -16.71
N GLY A 171 12.80 -23.40 -15.78
CA GLY A 171 13.47 -23.74 -14.53
C GLY A 171 12.54 -24.41 -13.51
N CYS A 172 11.42 -23.77 -13.17
CA CYS A 172 10.50 -24.30 -12.15
C CYS A 172 9.30 -25.08 -12.72
N ARG A 173 9.06 -25.02 -14.04
CA ARG A 173 7.94 -25.66 -14.77
C ARG A 173 6.53 -25.39 -14.19
N THR A 174 6.41 -24.41 -13.29
CA THR A 174 5.19 -24.12 -12.53
C THR A 174 4.65 -22.75 -12.88
N ALA A 175 5.51 -21.72 -12.84
CA ALA A 175 5.12 -20.37 -13.19
C ALA A 175 4.81 -20.26 -14.69
N ARG A 176 3.67 -19.63 -14.99
CA ARG A 176 3.21 -19.41 -16.36
C ARG A 176 3.10 -17.93 -16.68
N PHE A 177 3.33 -17.59 -17.93
CA PHE A 177 3.28 -16.23 -18.43
C PHE A 177 2.53 -16.21 -19.77
N CYS A 178 1.76 -15.15 -20.00
CA CYS A 178 1.01 -15.00 -21.25
C CYS A 178 1.93 -14.81 -22.47
N SER A 179 3.17 -14.34 -22.26
CA SER A 179 4.16 -14.10 -23.31
C SER A 179 5.58 -14.20 -22.78
N ARG A 180 6.55 -14.39 -23.68
CA ARG A 180 7.96 -14.41 -23.32
C ARG A 180 8.46 -13.06 -22.78
N ALA A 181 7.91 -11.94 -23.27
CA ALA A 181 8.21 -10.61 -22.73
C ALA A 181 7.83 -10.50 -21.24
N CYS A 182 6.67 -11.05 -20.84
CA CYS A 182 6.25 -11.08 -19.43
C CYS A 182 7.18 -11.93 -18.56
N LEU A 183 7.64 -13.08 -19.08
CA LEU A 183 8.62 -13.90 -18.38
C LEU A 183 9.93 -13.11 -18.17
N GLU A 184 10.46 -12.49 -19.21
CA GLU A 184 11.74 -11.76 -19.14
C GLU A 184 11.68 -10.54 -18.21
N GLN A 185 10.57 -9.80 -18.23
CA GLN A 185 10.32 -8.69 -17.32
C GLN A 185 10.28 -9.16 -15.86
N CYS A 186 9.49 -10.20 -15.58
CA CYS A 186 9.34 -10.71 -14.21
C CYS A 186 10.62 -11.43 -13.72
N TRP A 187 11.39 -12.04 -14.63
CA TRP A 187 12.60 -12.80 -14.31
C TRP A 187 13.63 -11.98 -13.52
N LYS A 188 13.97 -10.78 -14.03
CA LYS A 188 15.04 -9.96 -13.46
C LYS A 188 14.71 -9.46 -12.05
N HIS A 189 13.46 -9.13 -11.80
CA HIS A 189 13.07 -8.41 -10.60
C HIS A 189 12.53 -9.31 -9.49
N GLN A 190 11.82 -10.39 -9.83
CA GLN A 190 11.02 -11.12 -8.84
C GLN A 190 11.12 -12.64 -9.01
N HIS A 191 10.89 -13.16 -10.22
CA HIS A 191 10.71 -14.60 -10.41
C HIS A 191 11.99 -15.41 -10.13
N ARG A 192 13.20 -14.88 -10.35
CA ARG A 192 14.45 -15.63 -10.16
C ARG A 192 14.57 -16.29 -8.77
N ARG A 193 14.19 -15.58 -7.70
CA ARG A 193 14.28 -16.10 -6.32
C ARG A 193 13.25 -17.21 -6.09
N VAL A 194 12.01 -16.95 -6.51
CA VAL A 194 10.89 -17.89 -6.39
C VAL A 194 11.12 -19.15 -7.24
N CYS A 195 11.63 -18.99 -8.46
CA CYS A 195 11.97 -20.08 -9.38
C CYS A 195 12.94 -21.06 -8.74
N LYS A 196 14.01 -20.58 -8.09
CA LYS A 196 14.98 -21.44 -7.39
C LYS A 196 14.32 -22.24 -6.28
N ARG A 197 13.50 -21.58 -5.45
CA ARG A 197 12.78 -22.22 -4.35
C ARG A 197 11.87 -23.35 -4.85
N ILE A 198 11.09 -23.07 -5.89
CA ILE A 198 10.14 -24.05 -6.46
C ILE A 198 10.89 -25.20 -7.14
N ALA A 199 11.89 -24.88 -7.97
CA ALA A 199 12.67 -25.89 -8.70
C ALA A 199 13.38 -26.87 -7.75
N ALA A 200 13.91 -26.38 -6.62
CA ALA A 200 14.56 -27.23 -5.62
C ALA A 200 13.63 -28.30 -5.04
N ALA A 201 12.34 -28.01 -4.88
CA ALA A 201 11.37 -29.00 -4.38
C ALA A 201 10.92 -30.02 -5.43
N GLN A 202 11.17 -29.78 -6.72
CA GLN A 202 10.88 -30.76 -7.77
C GLN A 202 12.01 -31.80 -7.94
N GLN A 203 13.16 -31.58 -7.29
CA GLN A 203 14.34 -32.43 -7.37
C GLN A 203 14.58 -33.22 -6.07
N ALA A 204 13.79 -32.96 -5.03
CA ALA A 204 13.79 -33.66 -3.76
C ALA A 204 12.70 -34.74 -3.76
#